data_AF-A0A1G3PI40-F1
#
_entry.id   AF-A0A1G3PI40-F1
#
_cell.length_a   1.000
_cell.length_b   1.000
_cell.length_c   1.000
_cell.angle_alpha   90.00
_cell.angle_beta   90.00
_cell.angle_gamma   90.00
#
_symmetry.space_group_name_H-M   'P 1'
#
loop_
_entity.id
_entity.type
_entity.pdbx_description
1 polymer ?
#
loop_
_entity_poly.entity_id
_entity_poly.type
_entity_poly.pdbx_seq_one_letter_code
_entity_poly.pdbx_strand_id
1 'polypeptide(L)'
;MRFFTAFLTLTLITGTVFSAPKIKPQDNTIEFPEKDKEVQGIPLKAKEAIIYYPSGKLQVGVLAKDFNLCGATFPAGETLIFYETGELKEGMMKDDLVIQAVPFKGGKPILFYANGYIERGILAMDSIVQGMKVAKLSLLNFYSNGNLMGAKPLEKANLQGAIFGTEKIVSFFENGNVKKGTLAEDSSVQGAVFKAKSSLDFFENGKVKAGTLGADSVLHGAVFKAKTTLEFFDNGHVKTGTLGADSQIGEIVYKTGKALKFYPNGKVETGTLAKDAVIQGKTIKAGKAVTFKDDGTFKK
;
A
#
# COMPACT_ATOMS: atom_id res chain seq x y z
N MET A 1 -10.09 -20.10 -20.70
CA MET A 1 -10.19 -20.50 -19.28
C MET A 1 -11.23 -19.63 -18.61
N ARG A 2 -12.36 -20.20 -18.20
CA ARG A 2 -13.40 -19.48 -17.43
C ARG A 2 -13.00 -19.53 -15.96
N PHE A 3 -12.75 -18.37 -15.36
CA PHE A 3 -12.44 -18.26 -13.94
C PHE A 3 -13.75 -18.15 -13.16
N PHE A 4 -13.99 -19.09 -12.25
CA PHE A 4 -15.07 -19.01 -11.27
C PHE A 4 -14.59 -18.14 -10.11
N THR A 5 -15.08 -16.90 -10.06
CA THR A 5 -14.99 -16.05 -8.87
C THR A 5 -16.09 -16.49 -7.92
N ALA A 6 -15.77 -17.32 -6.94
CA ALA A 6 -16.73 -17.67 -5.88
C ALA A 6 -16.85 -16.49 -4.92
N PHE A 7 -17.91 -15.69 -5.08
CA PHE A 7 -18.34 -14.76 -4.04
C PHE A 7 -18.98 -15.57 -2.91
N LEU A 8 -18.38 -15.51 -1.72
CA LEU A 8 -18.92 -16.15 -0.52
C LEU A 8 -19.84 -15.14 0.18
N THR A 9 -21.14 -15.21 -0.10
CA THR A 9 -22.16 -14.49 0.68
C THR A 9 -22.80 -15.44 1.67
N LEU A 10 -22.52 -15.24 2.97
CA LEU A 10 -23.24 -15.88 4.06
C LEU A 10 -24.47 -15.03 4.40
N THR A 11 -25.67 -15.59 4.23
CA THR A 11 -26.91 -14.93 4.65
C THR A 11 -27.26 -15.39 6.08
N LEU A 12 -27.47 -14.44 7.00
CA LEU A 12 -27.99 -14.71 8.34
C LEU A 12 -29.21 -13.83 8.62
N ILE A 13 -30.21 -14.47 9.22
CA ILE A 13 -31.58 -14.00 9.49
C ILE A 13 -31.55 -12.89 10.55
N THR A 14 -32.18 -11.75 10.27
CA THR A 14 -32.31 -10.62 11.20
C THR A 14 -33.39 -10.88 12.24
N GLY A 15 -33.00 -10.96 13.51
CA GLY A 15 -33.87 -10.89 14.68
C GLY A 15 -33.74 -9.54 15.40
N THR A 16 -34.86 -9.05 15.92
CA THR A 16 -35.14 -7.71 16.45
C THR A 16 -34.29 -7.19 17.61
N VAL A 17 -34.13 -5.86 17.64
CA VAL A 17 -33.38 -5.04 18.62
C VAL A 17 -34.05 -5.04 20.00
N PHE A 18 -33.29 -5.41 21.04
CA PHE A 18 -33.56 -5.03 22.43
C PHE A 18 -32.38 -4.22 22.97
N SER A 19 -32.68 -3.10 23.62
CA SER A 19 -31.72 -2.28 24.36
C SER A 19 -31.31 -3.02 25.65
N ALA A 20 -30.00 -3.17 25.88
CA ALA A 20 -29.44 -3.84 27.06
C ALA A 20 -28.47 -2.92 27.83
N PRO A 21 -28.40 -3.05 29.17
CA PRO A 21 -27.70 -2.13 30.05
C PRO A 21 -26.17 -2.27 29.96
N LYS A 22 -25.43 -1.32 30.54
CA LYS A 22 -23.96 -1.34 30.64
C LYS A 22 -23.46 -2.64 31.32
N ILE A 23 -23.04 -3.62 30.52
CA ILE A 23 -22.40 -4.86 30.98
C ILE A 23 -20.89 -4.61 31.06
N LYS A 24 -20.29 -4.85 32.23
CA LYS A 24 -18.81 -4.94 32.37
C LYS A 24 -18.32 -6.02 31.41
N PRO A 25 -17.17 -5.86 30.72
CA PRO A 25 -16.64 -6.94 29.89
C PRO A 25 -16.44 -8.18 30.78
N GLN A 26 -17.21 -9.24 30.52
CA GLN A 26 -16.95 -10.57 31.05
C GLN A 26 -15.65 -11.06 30.39
N ASP A 27 -14.73 -11.58 31.18
CA ASP A 27 -13.49 -12.15 30.66
C ASP A 27 -13.77 -13.39 29.80
N ASN A 28 -12.82 -13.74 28.94
CA ASN A 28 -12.90 -14.95 28.12
C ASN A 28 -13.02 -16.20 29.01
N THR A 29 -13.82 -17.17 28.58
CA THR A 29 -13.98 -18.45 29.30
C THR A 29 -12.99 -19.48 28.75
N ILE A 30 -12.36 -20.25 29.64
CA ILE A 30 -11.41 -21.31 29.28
C ILE A 30 -11.94 -22.66 29.78
N GLU A 31 -11.97 -23.66 28.90
CA GLU A 31 -12.40 -25.02 29.20
C GLU A 31 -11.27 -26.02 28.85
N PHE A 32 -11.11 -27.06 29.67
CA PHE A 32 -10.24 -28.22 29.38
C PHE A 32 -11.12 -29.48 29.33
N PRO A 33 -11.57 -29.93 28.16
CA PRO A 33 -12.48 -31.06 28.08
C PRO A 33 -11.75 -32.38 28.33
N GLU A 34 -12.36 -33.31 29.07
CA GLU A 34 -11.78 -34.63 29.36
C GLU A 34 -11.74 -35.57 28.14
N LYS A 35 -12.53 -35.28 27.11
CA LYS A 35 -12.63 -36.03 25.85
C LYS A 35 -12.64 -35.06 24.67
N ASP A 36 -12.32 -35.56 23.48
CA ASP A 36 -12.44 -34.76 22.26
C ASP A 36 -13.86 -34.22 22.15
N LYS A 37 -13.98 -32.96 21.76
CA LYS A 37 -15.23 -32.21 21.78
C LYS A 37 -15.41 -31.47 20.47
N GLU A 38 -16.60 -31.56 19.89
CA GLU A 38 -16.95 -30.72 18.74
C GLU A 38 -17.55 -29.40 19.22
N VAL A 39 -17.00 -28.29 18.74
CA VAL A 39 -17.51 -26.94 19.03
C VAL A 39 -17.73 -26.22 17.70
N GLN A 40 -18.97 -25.84 17.42
CA GLN A 40 -19.34 -25.14 16.16
C GLN A 40 -18.87 -25.91 14.90
N GLY A 41 -18.93 -27.24 14.93
CA GLY A 41 -18.50 -28.12 13.83
C GLY A 41 -16.99 -28.37 13.77
N ILE A 42 -16.21 -27.82 14.71
CA ILE A 42 -14.75 -27.95 14.75
C ILE A 42 -14.36 -29.04 15.77
N PRO A 43 -13.62 -30.09 15.38
CA PRO A 43 -13.24 -31.18 16.26
C PRO A 43 -12.03 -30.78 17.12
N LEU A 44 -12.24 -30.51 18.40
CA LEU A 44 -11.23 -30.04 19.35
C LEU A 44 -10.73 -31.17 20.26
N LYS A 45 -9.42 -31.15 20.53
CA LYS A 45 -8.67 -32.19 21.23
C LYS A 45 -8.90 -32.17 22.74
N ALA A 46 -9.08 -33.34 23.33
CA ALA A 46 -9.14 -33.52 24.78
C ALA A 46 -7.92 -32.94 25.49
N LYS A 47 -8.12 -32.42 26.70
CA LYS A 47 -7.08 -31.92 27.62
C LYS A 47 -6.29 -30.71 27.10
N GLU A 48 -6.63 -30.17 25.93
CA GLU A 48 -6.13 -28.91 25.43
C GLU A 48 -7.09 -27.77 25.79
N ALA A 49 -6.59 -26.55 25.90
CA ALA A 49 -7.43 -25.40 26.20
C ALA A 49 -8.37 -25.08 25.04
N ILE A 50 -9.66 -24.91 25.34
CA ILE A 50 -10.64 -24.28 24.47
C ILE A 50 -10.96 -22.91 25.06
N ILE A 51 -10.73 -21.86 24.29
CA ILE A 51 -10.98 -20.48 24.72
C ILE A 51 -12.21 -19.98 23.98
N TYR A 52 -13.15 -19.40 24.72
CA TYR A 52 -14.37 -18.79 24.20
C TYR A 52 -14.37 -17.28 24.43
N TYR A 53 -14.93 -16.57 23.48
CA TYR A 53 -15.36 -15.19 23.68
C TYR A 53 -16.47 -15.11 24.74
N PRO A 54 -16.73 -13.93 25.31
CA PRO A 54 -17.84 -13.74 26.24
C PRO A 54 -19.22 -14.07 25.65
N SER A 55 -19.36 -13.99 24.33
CA SER A 55 -20.55 -14.45 23.59
C SER A 55 -20.73 -15.97 23.56
N GLY A 56 -19.76 -16.75 24.05
CA GLY A 56 -19.75 -18.22 23.99
C GLY A 56 -19.25 -18.78 22.66
N LYS A 57 -18.81 -17.94 21.72
CA LYS A 57 -18.22 -18.38 20.45
C LYS A 57 -16.77 -18.80 20.62
N LEU A 58 -16.34 -19.78 19.82
CA LEU A 58 -14.97 -20.28 19.85
C LEU A 58 -13.98 -19.17 19.45
N GLN A 59 -12.93 -19.01 20.25
CA GLN A 59 -11.82 -18.11 19.97
C GLN A 59 -10.56 -18.90 19.59
N VAL A 60 -10.22 -19.93 20.37
CA VAL A 60 -9.01 -20.74 20.18
C VAL A 60 -9.32 -22.19 20.48
N GLY A 61 -8.79 -23.10 19.67
CA GLY A 61 -8.83 -24.53 19.98
C GLY A 61 -7.78 -25.34 19.20
N VAL A 62 -7.34 -26.44 19.81
CA VAL A 62 -6.41 -27.40 19.19
C VAL A 62 -7.20 -28.52 18.51
N LEU A 63 -6.92 -28.84 17.26
CA LEU A 63 -7.65 -29.84 16.50
C LEU A 63 -7.39 -31.28 17.00
N ALA A 64 -8.44 -32.07 17.15
CA ALA A 64 -8.36 -33.51 17.47
C ALA A 64 -7.96 -34.37 16.27
N LYS A 65 -8.34 -33.94 15.06
CA LYS A 65 -8.11 -34.64 13.78
C LYS A 65 -7.92 -33.61 12.67
N ASP A 66 -7.42 -34.06 11.51
CA ASP A 66 -7.35 -33.23 10.32
C ASP A 66 -8.74 -32.61 10.03
N PHE A 67 -8.78 -31.30 9.83
CA PHE A 67 -10.00 -30.53 9.65
C PHE A 67 -9.94 -29.72 8.36
N ASN A 68 -10.97 -29.84 7.53
CA ASN A 68 -11.08 -29.08 6.29
C ASN A 68 -11.91 -27.83 6.53
N LEU A 69 -11.31 -26.67 6.29
CA LEU A 69 -11.96 -25.37 6.41
C LEU A 69 -11.57 -24.51 5.22
N CYS A 70 -12.57 -23.97 4.51
CA CYS A 70 -12.37 -23.09 3.34
C CYS A 70 -11.46 -23.70 2.25
N GLY A 71 -11.53 -25.02 2.04
CA GLY A 71 -10.70 -25.74 1.07
C GLY A 71 -9.24 -25.97 1.50
N ALA A 72 -8.86 -25.54 2.70
CA ALA A 72 -7.59 -25.86 3.33
C ALA A 72 -7.76 -27.00 4.33
N THR A 73 -6.80 -27.93 4.36
CA THR A 73 -6.70 -28.94 5.42
C THR A 73 -5.77 -28.41 6.52
N PHE A 74 -6.24 -28.39 7.75
CA PHE A 74 -5.47 -28.09 8.95
C PHE A 74 -5.20 -29.41 9.69
N PRO A 75 -3.94 -29.73 10.02
CA PRO A 75 -3.60 -31.04 10.57
C PRO A 75 -4.07 -31.20 12.02
N ALA A 76 -4.28 -32.45 12.43
CA ALA A 76 -4.50 -32.78 13.84
C ALA A 76 -3.38 -32.20 14.74
N GLY A 77 -3.76 -31.66 15.90
CA GLY A 77 -2.85 -31.00 16.83
C GLY A 77 -2.54 -29.53 16.51
N GLU A 78 -3.03 -28.99 15.39
CA GLU A 78 -2.88 -27.58 15.06
C GLU A 78 -3.83 -26.69 15.88
N THR A 79 -3.35 -25.52 16.27
CA THR A 79 -4.17 -24.49 16.92
C THR A 79 -4.82 -23.61 15.87
N LEU A 80 -6.15 -23.51 15.92
CA LEU A 80 -6.90 -22.53 15.13
C LEU A 80 -7.35 -21.37 16.02
N ILE A 81 -7.23 -20.16 15.49
CA ILE A 81 -7.74 -18.94 16.11
C ILE A 81 -8.84 -18.38 15.23
N PHE A 82 -9.94 -17.96 15.85
CA PHE A 82 -11.11 -17.43 15.16
C PHE A 82 -11.43 -16.01 15.63
N TYR A 83 -12.06 -15.23 14.76
CA TYR A 83 -12.76 -14.02 15.17
C TYR A 83 -14.06 -14.37 15.89
N GLU A 84 -14.56 -13.44 16.71
CA GLU A 84 -15.87 -13.61 17.36
C GLU A 84 -17.02 -13.69 16.34
N THR A 85 -16.81 -13.25 15.11
CA THR A 85 -17.79 -13.43 14.03
C THR A 85 -17.85 -14.89 13.54
N GLY A 86 -16.78 -15.68 13.75
CA GLY A 86 -16.69 -17.12 13.48
C GLY A 86 -15.70 -17.47 12.36
N GLU A 87 -15.19 -16.48 11.64
CA GLU A 87 -14.21 -16.65 10.58
C GLU A 87 -12.84 -17.02 11.16
N LEU A 88 -12.09 -17.84 10.42
CA LEU A 88 -10.71 -18.17 10.74
C LEU A 88 -9.88 -16.89 10.74
N LYS A 89 -9.11 -16.69 11.80
CA LYS A 89 -8.13 -15.60 11.93
C LYS A 89 -6.72 -16.10 11.65
N GLU A 90 -6.35 -17.26 12.18
CA GLU A 90 -5.00 -17.81 12.06
C GLU A 90 -5.02 -19.33 12.15
N GLY A 91 -4.11 -19.97 11.41
CA GLY A 91 -3.77 -21.39 11.55
C GLY A 91 -2.60 -21.78 10.65
N MET A 92 -2.24 -23.06 10.67
CA MET A 92 -1.22 -23.65 9.80
C MET A 92 -1.83 -24.71 8.89
N MET A 93 -1.86 -24.44 7.58
CA MET A 93 -2.34 -25.41 6.60
C MET A 93 -1.35 -26.57 6.46
N LYS A 94 -1.85 -27.78 6.21
CA LYS A 94 -1.05 -28.98 6.00
C LYS A 94 -0.24 -28.90 4.71
N ASP A 95 -0.91 -28.56 3.61
CA ASP A 95 -0.35 -28.56 2.26
C ASP A 95 -0.28 -27.15 1.68
N ASP A 96 0.51 -26.99 0.61
CA ASP A 96 0.56 -25.76 -0.16
C ASP A 96 -0.82 -25.52 -0.81
N LEU A 97 -1.33 -24.29 -0.72
CA LEU A 97 -2.66 -23.95 -1.23
C LEU A 97 -2.66 -22.60 -1.94
N VAL A 98 -3.35 -22.53 -3.07
CA VAL A 98 -3.62 -21.27 -3.76
C VAL A 98 -4.84 -20.60 -3.14
N ILE A 99 -4.64 -19.43 -2.54
CA ILE A 99 -5.71 -18.60 -1.99
C ILE A 99 -5.64 -17.24 -2.66
N GLN A 100 -6.76 -16.75 -3.19
CA GLN A 100 -6.83 -15.45 -3.89
C GLN A 100 -5.76 -15.33 -5.00
N ALA A 101 -5.59 -16.41 -5.77
CA ALA A 101 -4.59 -16.56 -6.83
C ALA A 101 -3.11 -16.50 -6.38
N VAL A 102 -2.83 -16.57 -5.07
CA VAL A 102 -1.47 -16.59 -4.53
C VAL A 102 -1.19 -17.96 -3.89
N PRO A 103 -0.13 -18.69 -4.28
CA PRO A 103 0.22 -19.99 -3.69
C PRO A 103 0.94 -19.80 -2.35
N PHE A 104 0.29 -20.16 -1.25
CA PHE A 104 0.84 -20.11 0.10
C PHE A 104 1.39 -21.47 0.55
N LYS A 105 2.48 -21.43 1.31
CA LYS A 105 3.23 -22.59 1.77
C LYS A 105 2.52 -23.27 2.96
N GLY A 106 2.19 -24.55 2.82
CA GLY A 106 1.77 -25.41 3.91
C GLY A 106 2.90 -25.64 4.92
N GLY A 107 2.54 -25.88 6.17
CA GLY A 107 3.45 -25.93 7.31
C GLY A 107 3.97 -24.54 7.75
N LYS A 108 3.31 -23.46 7.32
CA LYS A 108 3.61 -22.08 7.73
C LYS A 108 2.33 -21.38 8.20
N PRO A 109 2.42 -20.43 9.15
CA PRO A 109 1.26 -19.65 9.58
C PRO A 109 0.64 -18.89 8.40
N ILE A 110 -0.68 -18.89 8.38
CA ILE A 110 -1.49 -18.08 7.47
C ILE A 110 -2.54 -17.33 8.29
N LEU A 111 -2.64 -16.03 8.04
CA LEU A 111 -3.54 -15.14 8.75
C LEU A 111 -4.55 -14.55 7.78
N PHE A 112 -5.77 -14.35 8.26
CA PHE A 112 -6.89 -13.80 7.52
C PHE A 112 -7.48 -12.62 8.28
N TYR A 113 -7.99 -11.66 7.53
CA TYR A 113 -8.91 -10.66 8.04
C TYR A 113 -10.30 -11.27 8.27
N ALA A 114 -11.11 -10.65 9.13
CA ALA A 114 -12.48 -11.10 9.42
C ALA A 114 -13.39 -11.13 8.18
N ASN A 115 -13.06 -10.39 7.12
CA ASN A 115 -13.78 -10.42 5.84
C ASN A 115 -13.32 -11.55 4.89
N GLY A 116 -12.44 -12.45 5.36
CA GLY A 116 -11.94 -13.61 4.62
C GLY A 116 -10.76 -13.33 3.69
N TYR A 117 -10.32 -12.07 3.54
CA TYR A 117 -9.10 -11.76 2.79
C TYR A 117 -7.86 -12.24 3.54
N ILE A 118 -6.82 -12.63 2.81
CA ILE A 118 -5.54 -12.95 3.44
C ILE A 118 -4.97 -11.68 4.05
N GLU A 119 -4.49 -11.77 5.29
CA GLU A 119 -3.70 -10.72 5.93
C GLU A 119 -2.21 -10.97 5.68
N ARG A 120 -1.76 -12.22 5.87
CA ARG A 120 -0.35 -12.58 5.84
C ARG A 120 -0.15 -14.05 5.49
N GLY A 121 0.91 -14.35 4.73
CA GLY A 121 1.34 -15.73 4.48
C GLY A 121 2.72 -15.82 3.84
N ILE A 122 3.29 -17.02 3.85
CA ILE A 122 4.57 -17.34 3.18
C ILE A 122 4.29 -17.91 1.80
N LEU A 123 4.93 -17.37 0.76
CA LEU A 123 4.75 -17.83 -0.61
C LEU A 123 5.38 -19.24 -0.81
N ALA A 124 4.66 -20.17 -1.46
CA ALA A 124 5.13 -21.54 -1.69
C ALA A 124 6.15 -21.66 -2.83
N MET A 125 5.96 -20.88 -3.89
CA MET A 125 6.77 -20.92 -5.12
C MET A 125 6.94 -19.52 -5.70
N ASP A 126 7.94 -19.31 -6.54
CA ASP A 126 8.12 -18.04 -7.25
C ASP A 126 6.84 -17.71 -8.02
N SER A 127 6.25 -16.55 -7.76
CA SER A 127 4.91 -16.22 -8.28
C SER A 127 4.81 -14.75 -8.66
N ILE A 128 3.92 -14.45 -9.61
CA ILE A 128 3.56 -13.08 -9.93
C ILE A 128 2.42 -12.65 -9.00
N VAL A 129 2.65 -11.62 -8.20
CA VAL A 129 1.67 -11.00 -7.30
C VAL A 129 1.58 -9.52 -7.66
N GLN A 130 0.39 -9.06 -8.08
CA GLN A 130 0.15 -7.67 -8.49
C GLN A 130 1.17 -7.14 -9.53
N GLY A 131 1.44 -7.95 -10.55
CA GLY A 131 2.38 -7.62 -11.64
C GLY A 131 3.87 -7.73 -11.27
N MET A 132 4.20 -8.14 -10.05
CA MET A 132 5.57 -8.30 -9.58
C MET A 132 5.89 -9.78 -9.34
N LYS A 133 6.97 -10.29 -9.94
CA LYS A 133 7.48 -11.62 -9.59
C LYS A 133 8.16 -11.57 -8.23
N VAL A 134 7.73 -12.42 -7.31
CA VAL A 134 8.23 -12.51 -5.95
C VAL A 134 8.76 -13.91 -5.70
N ALA A 135 9.89 -13.99 -4.99
CA ALA A 135 10.55 -15.26 -4.69
C ALA A 135 9.72 -16.12 -3.73
N LYS A 136 9.78 -17.44 -3.89
CA LYS A 136 9.30 -18.40 -2.91
C LYS A 136 9.87 -18.11 -1.53
N LEU A 137 9.14 -18.52 -0.50
CA LEU A 137 9.44 -18.29 0.92
C LEU A 137 9.43 -16.81 1.34
N SER A 138 9.03 -15.88 0.46
CA SER A 138 8.79 -14.50 0.87
C SER A 138 7.56 -14.40 1.76
N LEU A 139 7.67 -13.62 2.84
CA LEU A 139 6.52 -13.21 3.65
C LEU A 139 5.77 -12.09 2.94
N LEU A 140 4.49 -12.32 2.66
CA LEU A 140 3.61 -11.33 2.06
C LEU A 140 2.63 -10.82 3.11
N ASN A 141 2.39 -9.51 3.10
CA ASN A 141 1.34 -8.86 3.86
C ASN A 141 0.40 -8.17 2.88
N PHE A 142 -0.89 -8.26 3.15
CA PHE A 142 -1.94 -7.75 2.28
C PHE A 142 -2.83 -6.80 3.08
N TYR A 143 -3.50 -5.90 2.37
CA TYR A 143 -4.58 -5.09 2.91
C TYR A 143 -5.87 -5.90 3.01
N SER A 144 -6.86 -5.35 3.73
CA SER A 144 -8.15 -6.00 3.95
C SER A 144 -8.96 -6.25 2.66
N ASN A 145 -8.57 -5.63 1.55
CA ASN A 145 -9.16 -5.83 0.23
C ASN A 145 -8.36 -6.79 -0.68
N GLY A 146 -7.32 -7.45 -0.16
CA GLY A 146 -6.51 -8.42 -0.90
C GLY A 146 -5.34 -7.83 -1.68
N ASN A 147 -5.16 -6.51 -1.69
CA ASN A 147 -4.01 -5.89 -2.37
C ASN A 147 -2.72 -6.08 -1.56
N LEU A 148 -1.62 -6.34 -2.26
CA LEU A 148 -0.31 -6.54 -1.64
C LEU A 148 0.20 -5.23 -1.04
N MET A 149 0.65 -5.22 0.23
CA MET A 149 1.23 -4.02 0.86
C MET A 149 2.62 -3.68 0.30
N GLY A 150 3.39 -4.71 -0.02
CA GLY A 150 4.69 -4.58 -0.68
C GLY A 150 5.50 -5.87 -0.63
N ALA A 151 6.43 -6.02 -1.56
CA ALA A 151 7.42 -7.08 -1.54
C ALA A 151 8.67 -6.68 -2.33
N LYS A 152 9.75 -7.45 -2.17
CA LYS A 152 10.98 -7.30 -2.93
C LYS A 152 10.81 -8.02 -4.28
N PRO A 153 10.98 -7.34 -5.42
CA PRO A 153 10.92 -8.00 -6.73
C PRO A 153 12.06 -9.02 -6.88
N LEU A 154 11.75 -10.20 -7.44
CA LEU A 154 12.76 -11.20 -7.84
C LEU A 154 13.46 -10.79 -9.14
N GLU A 155 12.76 -10.11 -10.03
CA GLU A 155 13.27 -9.52 -11.27
C GLU A 155 12.76 -8.08 -11.42
N LYS A 156 13.29 -7.31 -12.38
CA LYS A 156 12.83 -5.93 -12.60
C LYS A 156 11.31 -5.91 -12.85
N ALA A 157 10.60 -5.02 -12.16
CA ALA A 157 9.14 -4.93 -12.26
C ALA A 157 8.74 -3.63 -12.98
N ASN A 158 7.97 -3.74 -14.06
CA ASN A 158 7.39 -2.59 -14.75
C ASN A 158 6.00 -2.31 -14.18
N LEU A 159 5.87 -1.23 -13.41
CA LEU A 159 4.64 -0.84 -12.72
C LEU A 159 4.43 0.66 -12.89
N GLN A 160 3.23 1.07 -13.34
CA GLN A 160 2.87 2.48 -13.55
C GLN A 160 3.88 3.29 -14.41
N GLY A 161 4.45 2.66 -15.44
CA GLY A 161 5.42 3.29 -16.33
C GLY A 161 6.83 3.44 -15.76
N ALA A 162 7.09 2.91 -14.55
CA ALA A 162 8.39 2.90 -13.91
C ALA A 162 8.94 1.48 -13.81
N ILE A 163 10.26 1.34 -13.96
CA ILE A 163 10.95 0.05 -13.85
C ILE A 163 11.66 -0.02 -12.50
N PHE A 164 11.13 -0.81 -11.58
CA PHE A 164 11.65 -0.97 -10.23
C PHE A 164 12.68 -2.08 -10.14
N GLY A 165 13.72 -1.84 -9.33
CA GLY A 165 14.83 -2.75 -9.11
C GLY A 165 14.53 -3.82 -8.06
N THR A 166 15.35 -4.86 -8.03
CA THR A 166 15.18 -6.04 -7.18
C THR A 166 15.74 -5.85 -5.77
N GLU A 167 16.48 -4.78 -5.48
CA GLU A 167 17.22 -4.64 -4.22
C GLU A 167 16.33 -4.28 -3.04
N LYS A 168 15.27 -3.49 -3.27
CA LYS A 168 14.40 -2.92 -2.23
C LYS A 168 12.95 -3.27 -2.47
N ILE A 169 12.14 -3.15 -1.42
CA ILE A 169 10.69 -3.36 -1.47
C ILE A 169 10.05 -2.30 -2.37
N VAL A 170 9.18 -2.76 -3.26
CA VAL A 170 8.14 -1.92 -3.88
C VAL A 170 6.92 -2.02 -2.98
N SER A 171 6.46 -0.88 -2.47
CA SER A 171 5.29 -0.77 -1.60
C SER A 171 4.10 -0.21 -2.37
N PHE A 172 2.90 -0.57 -1.97
CA PHE A 172 1.65 -0.16 -2.59
C PHE A 172 0.72 0.51 -1.58
N PHE A 173 -0.24 1.27 -2.09
CA PHE A 173 -1.40 1.72 -1.34
C PHE A 173 -2.48 0.63 -1.30
N GLU A 174 -3.47 0.81 -0.43
CA GLU A 174 -4.59 -0.13 -0.30
C GLU A 174 -5.38 -0.25 -1.61
N ASN A 175 -5.45 0.79 -2.44
CA ASN A 175 -6.09 0.71 -3.76
C ASN A 175 -5.25 -0.01 -4.84
N GLY A 176 -4.08 -0.57 -4.50
CA GLY A 176 -3.21 -1.32 -5.40
C GLY A 176 -2.22 -0.47 -6.21
N ASN A 177 -2.32 0.86 -6.16
CA ASN A 177 -1.33 1.72 -6.80
C ASN A 177 0.02 1.65 -6.10
N VAL A 178 1.10 1.79 -6.85
CA VAL A 178 2.45 1.88 -6.29
C VAL A 178 2.52 3.10 -5.38
N LYS A 179 3.06 2.92 -4.19
CA LYS A 179 3.35 3.99 -3.22
C LYS A 179 4.77 4.49 -3.35
N LYS A 180 5.72 3.56 -3.44
CA LYS A 180 7.16 3.86 -3.49
C LYS A 180 7.95 2.65 -3.96
N GLY A 181 9.02 2.91 -4.72
CA GLY A 181 10.05 1.92 -5.02
C GLY A 181 11.37 2.58 -5.43
N THR A 182 12.43 1.78 -5.59
CA THR A 182 13.71 2.24 -6.15
C THR A 182 13.81 1.84 -7.62
N LEU A 183 14.09 2.79 -8.49
CA LEU A 183 14.18 2.56 -9.93
C LEU A 183 15.43 1.73 -10.28
N ALA A 184 15.27 0.78 -11.20
CA ALA A 184 16.39 0.01 -11.76
C ALA A 184 17.14 0.79 -12.84
N GLU A 185 16.41 1.62 -13.59
CA GLU A 185 16.88 2.40 -14.73
C GLU A 185 16.17 3.74 -14.79
N ASP A 186 16.72 4.66 -15.58
CA ASP A 186 16.08 5.95 -15.79
C ASP A 186 14.70 5.72 -16.43
N SER A 187 13.63 6.25 -15.82
CA SER A 187 12.26 5.96 -16.23
C SER A 187 11.53 7.26 -16.57
N SER A 188 10.86 7.29 -17.73
CA SER A 188 10.03 8.43 -18.14
C SER A 188 8.61 8.26 -17.59
N VAL A 189 8.22 9.13 -16.66
CA VAL A 189 6.91 9.09 -16.00
C VAL A 189 6.36 10.52 -15.94
N GLN A 190 5.13 10.72 -16.42
CA GLN A 190 4.45 12.03 -16.42
C GLN A 190 5.28 13.18 -17.02
N GLY A 191 6.00 12.90 -18.12
CA GLY A 191 6.79 13.90 -18.84
C GLY A 191 8.15 14.24 -18.21
N ALA A 192 8.52 13.60 -17.10
CA ALA A 192 9.84 13.73 -16.48
C ALA A 192 10.64 12.43 -16.58
N VAL A 193 11.96 12.54 -16.70
CA VAL A 193 12.86 11.38 -16.60
C VAL A 193 13.39 11.30 -15.17
N PHE A 194 13.04 10.23 -14.45
CA PHE A 194 13.50 9.97 -13.09
C PHE A 194 14.70 9.04 -13.08
N LYS A 195 15.61 9.26 -12.13
CA LYS A 195 16.94 8.67 -12.10
C LYS A 195 16.95 7.22 -11.59
N ALA A 196 17.66 6.35 -12.27
CA ALA A 196 18.03 5.02 -11.80
C ALA A 196 18.67 5.05 -10.41
N LYS A 197 18.43 4.00 -9.62
CA LYS A 197 18.92 3.86 -8.24
C LYS A 197 18.43 4.95 -7.28
N SER A 198 17.44 5.74 -7.68
CA SER A 198 16.75 6.70 -6.82
C SER A 198 15.34 6.24 -6.50
N SER A 199 14.77 6.83 -5.45
CA SER A 199 13.38 6.59 -5.08
C SER A 199 12.43 7.33 -6.01
N LEU A 200 11.33 6.68 -6.36
CA LEU A 200 10.16 7.31 -6.94
C LEU A 200 8.96 7.07 -6.04
N ASP A 201 8.40 8.15 -5.51
CA ASP A 201 7.28 8.15 -4.57
C ASP A 201 6.02 8.63 -5.32
N PHE A 202 4.87 8.04 -5.02
CA PHE A 202 3.59 8.32 -5.68
C PHE A 202 2.53 8.75 -4.66
N PHE A 203 1.49 9.42 -5.17
CA PHE A 203 0.23 9.59 -4.47
C PHE A 203 -0.66 8.37 -4.67
N GLU A 204 -1.66 8.23 -3.79
CA GLU A 204 -2.62 7.13 -3.86
C GLU A 204 -3.41 7.12 -5.17
N ASN A 205 -3.60 8.26 -5.83
CA ASN A 205 -4.22 8.34 -7.16
C ASN A 205 -3.31 7.92 -8.33
N GLY A 206 -2.11 7.40 -8.05
CA GLY A 206 -1.16 6.89 -9.04
C GLY A 206 -0.27 7.96 -9.69
N LYS A 207 -0.43 9.25 -9.35
CA LYS A 207 0.46 10.31 -9.85
C LYS A 207 1.78 10.34 -9.07
N VAL A 208 2.85 10.82 -9.71
CA VAL A 208 4.14 10.99 -9.04
C VAL A 208 4.00 12.06 -7.95
N LYS A 209 4.54 11.76 -6.78
CA LYS A 209 4.65 12.68 -5.65
C LYS A 209 6.01 13.36 -5.59
N ALA A 210 7.07 12.56 -5.71
CA ALA A 210 8.44 13.06 -5.71
C ALA A 210 9.40 12.05 -6.35
N GLY A 211 10.47 12.56 -6.94
CA GLY A 211 11.59 11.74 -7.43
C GLY A 211 12.80 12.58 -7.79
N THR A 212 13.97 11.94 -7.89
CA THR A 212 15.19 12.59 -8.39
C THR A 212 15.20 12.54 -9.92
N LEU A 213 15.41 13.68 -10.58
CA LEU A 213 15.50 13.72 -12.04
C LEU A 213 16.79 13.05 -12.56
N GLY A 214 16.67 12.23 -13.60
CA GLY A 214 17.78 11.62 -14.33
C GLY A 214 18.36 12.57 -15.38
N ALA A 215 17.50 13.36 -16.02
CA ALA A 215 17.83 14.36 -17.02
C ALA A 215 17.07 15.67 -16.77
N ASP A 216 17.55 16.77 -17.36
CA ASP A 216 16.82 18.03 -17.36
C ASP A 216 15.45 17.80 -18.02
N SER A 217 14.38 18.28 -17.40
CA SER A 217 13.00 18.00 -17.83
C SER A 217 12.21 19.29 -17.94
N VAL A 218 11.49 19.47 -19.05
CA VAL A 218 10.65 20.65 -19.30
C VAL A 218 9.22 20.37 -18.84
N LEU A 219 8.75 21.10 -17.83
CA LEU A 219 7.39 20.96 -17.31
C LEU A 219 6.82 22.36 -17.03
N HIS A 220 5.58 22.60 -17.48
CA HIS A 220 4.88 23.89 -17.31
C HIS A 220 5.72 25.12 -17.72
N GLY A 221 6.46 25.00 -18.83
CA GLY A 221 7.29 26.10 -19.35
C GLY A 221 8.62 26.34 -18.60
N ALA A 222 8.96 25.52 -17.61
CA ALA A 222 10.21 25.60 -16.87
C ALA A 222 11.10 24.37 -17.11
N VAL A 223 12.41 24.59 -17.17
CA VAL A 223 13.40 23.51 -17.25
C VAL A 223 13.86 23.17 -15.83
N PHE A 224 13.57 21.96 -15.37
CA PHE A 224 14.02 21.45 -14.07
C PHE A 224 15.30 20.63 -14.20
N LYS A 225 16.21 20.82 -13.23
CA LYS A 225 17.59 20.34 -13.28
C LYS A 225 17.71 18.85 -12.93
N ALA A 226 18.43 18.11 -13.74
CA ALA A 226 18.87 16.75 -13.47
C ALA A 226 19.58 16.64 -12.11
N LYS A 227 19.50 15.46 -11.50
CA LYS A 227 20.10 15.13 -10.20
C LYS A 227 19.56 15.99 -9.04
N THR A 228 18.42 16.66 -9.23
CA THR A 228 17.69 17.35 -8.17
C THR A 228 16.32 16.70 -7.97
N THR A 229 15.74 16.88 -6.79
CA THR A 229 14.39 16.39 -6.49
C THR A 229 13.35 17.30 -7.13
N LEU A 230 12.37 16.69 -7.77
CA LEU A 230 11.15 17.33 -8.26
C LEU A 230 9.97 16.80 -7.43
N GLU A 231 9.18 17.71 -6.86
CA GLU A 231 7.96 17.37 -6.11
C GLU A 231 6.72 17.85 -6.86
N PHE A 232 5.62 17.14 -6.68
CA PHE A 232 4.33 17.42 -7.30
C PHE A 232 3.22 17.53 -6.25
N PHE A 233 2.12 18.15 -6.66
CA PHE A 233 0.82 18.00 -6.01
C PHE A 233 0.10 16.75 -6.53
N ASP A 234 -0.90 16.29 -5.79
CA ASP A 234 -1.73 15.14 -6.16
C ASP A 234 -2.55 15.36 -7.44
N ASN A 235 -2.76 16.61 -7.85
CA ASN A 235 -3.35 16.94 -9.14
C ASN A 235 -2.35 16.83 -10.32
N GLY A 236 -1.06 16.58 -10.06
CA GLY A 236 -0.01 16.39 -11.07
C GLY A 236 0.73 17.67 -11.44
N HIS A 237 0.37 18.83 -10.88
CA HIS A 237 1.17 20.04 -11.06
C HIS A 237 2.48 19.95 -10.27
N VAL A 238 3.54 20.55 -10.80
CA VAL A 238 4.80 20.68 -10.07
C VAL A 238 4.55 21.51 -8.83
N LYS A 239 5.04 21.06 -7.69
CA LYS A 239 5.01 21.80 -6.42
C LYS A 239 6.29 22.57 -6.20
N THR A 240 7.44 21.91 -6.39
CA THR A 240 8.76 22.55 -6.28
C THR A 240 9.81 21.77 -7.07
N GLY A 241 10.79 22.49 -7.61
CA GLY A 241 11.97 21.91 -8.25
C GLY A 241 13.08 22.93 -8.41
N THR A 242 14.31 22.45 -8.66
CA THR A 242 15.45 23.33 -8.98
C THR A 242 15.49 23.60 -10.48
N LEU A 243 15.59 24.85 -10.89
CA LEU A 243 15.70 25.20 -12.31
C LEU A 243 17.06 24.79 -12.90
N GLY A 244 17.04 24.17 -14.07
CA GLY A 244 18.23 23.82 -14.88
C GLY A 244 18.67 24.95 -15.79
N ALA A 245 17.74 25.81 -16.22
CA ALA A 245 17.98 26.98 -17.03
C ALA A 245 17.11 28.16 -16.57
N ASP A 246 17.50 29.37 -16.93
CA ASP A 246 16.63 30.53 -16.76
C ASP A 246 15.33 30.26 -17.51
N SER A 247 14.19 30.36 -16.82
CA SER A 247 12.89 29.91 -17.32
C SER A 247 11.88 31.04 -17.27
N GLN A 248 11.23 31.34 -18.40
CA GLN A 248 10.21 32.37 -18.49
C GLN A 248 8.83 31.79 -18.25
N ILE A 249 8.10 32.35 -17.28
CA ILE A 249 6.69 32.03 -17.02
C ILE A 249 5.91 33.35 -17.01
N GLY A 250 5.03 33.52 -17.99
CA GLY A 250 4.44 34.82 -18.29
C GLY A 250 5.52 35.84 -18.66
N GLU A 251 5.51 36.99 -17.98
CA GLU A 251 6.47 38.08 -18.20
C GLU A 251 7.71 38.00 -17.30
N ILE A 252 7.79 36.99 -16.42
CA ILE A 252 8.84 36.89 -15.40
C ILE A 252 9.83 35.79 -15.80
N VAL A 253 11.13 36.12 -15.77
CA VAL A 253 12.22 35.16 -15.98
C VAL A 253 12.82 34.75 -14.64
N TYR A 254 12.75 33.47 -14.32
CA TYR A 254 13.26 32.87 -13.08
C TYR A 254 14.65 32.27 -13.28
N LYS A 255 15.48 32.38 -12.24
CA LYS A 255 16.93 32.12 -12.28
C LYS A 255 17.27 30.64 -12.18
N THR A 256 18.14 30.16 -13.06
CA THR A 256 18.76 28.84 -13.01
C THR A 256 19.43 28.54 -11.67
N GLY A 257 19.43 27.27 -11.26
CA GLY A 257 20.03 26.79 -10.01
C GLY A 257 19.28 27.21 -8.75
N LYS A 258 18.14 27.89 -8.87
CA LYS A 258 17.26 28.26 -7.76
C LYS A 258 16.00 27.42 -7.77
N ALA A 259 15.42 27.25 -6.58
CA ALA A 259 14.12 26.61 -6.45
C ALA A 259 13.03 27.50 -7.04
N LEU A 260 12.07 26.88 -7.71
CA LEU A 260 10.82 27.48 -8.15
C LEU A 260 9.68 26.67 -7.52
N LYS A 261 8.81 27.36 -6.78
CA LYS A 261 7.65 26.75 -6.11
C LYS A 261 6.36 27.24 -6.75
N PHE A 262 5.35 26.39 -6.73
CA PHE A 262 4.04 26.65 -7.30
C PHE A 262 2.93 26.33 -6.31
N TYR A 263 1.77 26.92 -6.56
CA TYR A 263 0.52 26.53 -5.97
C TYR A 263 -0.10 25.33 -6.72
N PRO A 264 -1.08 24.63 -6.10
CA PRO A 264 -1.80 23.54 -6.77
C PRO A 264 -2.47 23.96 -8.09
N ASN A 265 -2.83 25.23 -8.25
CA ASN A 265 -3.42 25.75 -9.49
C ASN A 265 -2.39 26.02 -10.61
N GLY A 266 -1.11 25.68 -10.41
CA GLY A 266 -0.03 25.85 -11.38
C GLY A 266 0.58 27.26 -11.43
N LYS A 267 0.06 28.23 -10.66
CA LYS A 267 0.69 29.56 -10.56
C LYS A 267 1.94 29.51 -9.69
N VAL A 268 2.91 30.36 -9.99
CA VAL A 268 4.15 30.48 -9.19
C VAL A 268 3.81 31.01 -7.80
N GLU A 269 4.30 30.32 -6.77
CA GLU A 269 4.25 30.76 -5.37
C GLU A 269 5.50 31.59 -5.04
N THR A 270 6.69 31.03 -5.30
CA THR A 270 7.96 31.72 -5.05
C THR A 270 9.01 31.36 -6.09
N GLY A 271 9.89 32.32 -6.40
CA GLY A 271 11.03 32.10 -7.28
C GLY A 271 12.06 33.21 -7.17
N THR A 272 13.28 32.98 -7.67
CA THR A 272 14.32 34.02 -7.74
C THR A 272 14.37 34.59 -9.15
N LEU A 273 14.38 35.92 -9.29
CA LEU A 273 14.44 36.58 -10.60
C LEU A 273 15.80 36.41 -11.27
N ALA A 274 15.81 36.10 -12.56
CA ALA A 274 17.01 36.11 -13.40
C ALA A 274 17.37 37.51 -13.89
N LYS A 275 16.35 38.33 -14.14
CA LYS A 275 16.45 39.70 -14.66
C LYS A 275 15.59 40.65 -13.82
N ASP A 276 15.84 41.94 -13.94
CA ASP A 276 14.93 42.94 -13.40
C ASP A 276 13.53 42.74 -13.99
N ALA A 277 12.49 42.84 -13.17
CA ALA A 277 11.11 42.63 -13.59
C ALA A 277 10.18 43.70 -12.98
N VAL A 278 9.19 44.14 -13.75
CA VAL A 278 8.11 44.98 -13.25
C VAL A 278 6.95 44.09 -12.87
N ILE A 279 6.64 44.02 -11.57
CA ILE A 279 5.58 43.16 -11.03
C ILE A 279 4.55 44.07 -10.36
N GLN A 280 3.34 44.14 -10.94
CA GLN A 280 2.25 44.99 -10.45
C GLN A 280 2.71 46.44 -10.19
N GLY A 281 3.41 47.02 -11.17
CA GLY A 281 3.91 48.40 -11.12
C GLY A 281 5.19 48.62 -10.30
N LYS A 282 5.78 47.57 -9.71
CA LYS A 282 7.01 47.67 -8.91
C LYS A 282 8.19 47.01 -9.61
N THR A 283 9.29 47.74 -9.78
CA THR A 283 10.54 47.18 -10.29
C THR A 283 11.26 46.39 -9.19
N ILE A 284 11.42 45.08 -9.40
CA ILE A 284 12.18 44.20 -8.53
C ILE A 284 13.48 43.80 -9.26
N LYS A 285 14.61 43.91 -8.56
CA LYS A 285 15.93 43.65 -9.14
C LYS A 285 16.22 42.16 -9.33
N ALA A 286 17.04 41.85 -10.34
CA ALA A 286 17.57 40.52 -10.57
C ALA A 286 18.21 39.93 -9.31
N GLY A 287 18.08 38.61 -9.13
CA GLY A 287 18.61 37.88 -7.98
C GLY A 287 17.79 38.00 -6.70
N LYS A 288 16.73 38.82 -6.67
CA LYS A 288 15.79 38.87 -5.54
C LYS A 288 14.76 37.73 -5.66
N ALA A 289 14.38 37.20 -4.50
CA ALA A 289 13.24 36.30 -4.40
C ALA A 289 11.95 37.11 -4.47
N VAL A 290 10.95 36.56 -5.15
CA VAL A 290 9.59 37.09 -5.23
C VAL A 290 8.63 36.03 -4.72
N THR A 291 7.57 36.48 -4.04
CA THR A 291 6.49 35.64 -3.54
C THR A 291 5.18 36.16 -4.10
N PHE A 292 4.27 35.27 -4.46
CA PHE A 292 2.93 35.59 -4.90
C PHE A 292 1.91 34.92 -3.98
N LYS A 293 0.68 35.40 -4.01
CA LYS A 293 -0.48 34.66 -3.49
C LYS A 293 -1.00 33.69 -4.56
N ASP A 294 -1.90 32.81 -4.17
CA ASP A 294 -2.53 31.82 -5.04
C ASP A 294 -3.36 32.42 -6.18
N ASP A 295 -3.87 33.64 -6.02
CA ASP A 295 -4.50 34.43 -7.09
C ASP A 295 -3.48 35.02 -8.10
N GLY A 296 -2.18 34.95 -7.80
CA GLY A 296 -1.08 35.50 -8.60
C GLY A 296 -0.67 36.93 -8.21
N THR A 297 -1.27 37.51 -7.17
CA THR A 297 -0.92 38.85 -6.70
C THR A 297 0.43 38.86 -5.97
N PHE A 298 1.23 39.90 -6.18
CA PHE A 298 2.56 39.99 -5.60
C PHE A 298 2.50 40.23 -4.09
N LYS A 299 3.19 39.38 -3.33
CA LYS A 299 3.37 39.49 -1.88
C LYS A 299 4.76 40.07 -1.60
N LYS A 300 4.77 41.21 -0.91
CA LYS A 300 6.00 41.94 -0.53
C LYS A 300 6.93 41.07 0.31
#